data_AF-A0A1Q8AL86-F1
#
_entry.id   AF-A0A1Q8AL86-F1
#
_cell.length_a   1.000
_cell.length_b   1.000
_cell.length_c   1.000
_cell.angle_alpha   90.00
_cell.angle_beta   90.00
_cell.angle_gamma   90.00
#
_symmetry.space_group_name_H-M   'P 1'
#
loop_
_entity.id
_entity.type
_entity.pdbx_description
1 polymer ?
#
loop_
_entity_poly.entity_id
_entity_poly.type
_entity_poly.pdbx_seq_one_letter_code
_entity_poly.pdbx_strand_id
1 'polypeptide(L)'
;MGSDPLSQNLVRAAGNAWWMGSAGGLPRLTNFIDGGSFRTTFLGPSATQRFDHVSVDGLDAVNLSGPRADVFIAGAPPHQILRVHLKHGVVVDGISDADLRFGNFDKDFGIAAPGAVIDFSNLSTLPPVYTVVSVDTTGCGSPCAVSAVLKNLGGMGGAKAASTVTFTMSDSASGRVVGSCQAQVKPDVGYNATTTVGCTISNLSGQPANAAIVTATADNPGRA
;
A
#
# COMPACT_ATOMS: atom_id res chain seq x y z
N MET A 1 -6.21 3.32 6.59
CA MET A 1 -5.59 2.44 7.60
C MET A 1 -4.93 3.32 8.66
N GLY A 2 -4.93 2.92 9.93
CA GLY A 2 -4.49 3.74 11.06
C GLY A 2 -2.97 3.77 11.26
N SER A 3 -2.50 4.54 12.25
CA SER A 3 -1.09 4.60 12.66
C SER A 3 -0.69 3.52 13.66
N ASP A 4 -1.63 2.66 14.09
CA ASP A 4 -1.36 1.61 15.06
C ASP A 4 -0.44 0.51 14.48
N PRO A 5 0.38 -0.16 15.31
CA PRO A 5 1.35 -1.15 14.84
C PRO A 5 0.74 -2.31 14.04
N LEU A 6 -0.49 -2.72 14.36
CA LEU A 6 -1.16 -3.81 13.66
C LEU A 6 -1.53 -3.37 12.23
N SER A 7 -2.14 -2.19 12.08
CA SER A 7 -2.41 -1.60 10.77
C SER A 7 -1.14 -1.44 9.93
N GLN A 8 -0.04 -0.96 10.52
CA GLN A 8 1.23 -0.82 9.81
C GLN A 8 1.82 -2.17 9.37
N ASN A 9 1.71 -3.20 10.21
CA ASN A 9 2.16 -4.54 9.88
C ASN A 9 1.34 -5.17 8.74
N LEU A 10 0.03 -4.91 8.67
CA LEU A 10 -0.80 -5.36 7.55
C LEU A 10 -0.39 -4.69 6.22
N VAL A 11 -0.06 -3.39 6.24
CA VAL A 11 0.46 -2.69 5.06
C VAL A 11 1.81 -3.25 4.62
N ARG A 12 2.74 -3.48 5.58
CA ARG A 12 4.04 -4.11 5.31
C ARG A 12 3.87 -5.54 4.78
N ALA A 13 2.90 -6.28 5.30
CA ALA A 13 2.58 -7.63 4.83
C ALA A 13 2.18 -7.64 3.36
N ALA A 14 1.43 -6.63 2.90
CA ALA A 14 1.06 -6.50 1.51
C ALA A 14 2.22 -6.12 0.59
N GLY A 15 3.10 -5.20 1.01
CA GLY A 15 4.24 -4.78 0.20
C GLY A 15 3.81 -4.33 -1.21
N ASN A 16 4.36 -4.98 -2.25
CA ASN A 16 4.02 -4.71 -3.65
C ASN A 16 2.95 -5.68 -4.21
N ALA A 17 2.30 -6.47 -3.36
CA ALA A 17 1.31 -7.43 -3.81
C ALA A 17 -0.02 -6.76 -4.16
N TRP A 18 -0.76 -7.42 -5.04
CA TRP A 18 -2.17 -7.11 -5.27
C TRP A 18 -2.99 -7.45 -4.02
N TRP A 19 -3.98 -6.63 -3.71
CA TRP A 19 -4.88 -6.85 -2.58
C TRP A 19 -6.32 -6.51 -2.94
N MET A 20 -7.26 -7.18 -2.28
CA MET A 20 -8.69 -6.85 -2.33
C MET A 20 -9.05 -5.95 -1.15
N GLY A 21 -9.80 -4.89 -1.44
CA GLY A 21 -10.40 -4.02 -0.44
C GLY A 21 -11.89 -3.87 -0.68
N SER A 22 -12.59 -3.23 0.27
CA SER A 22 -13.98 -2.86 0.05
C SER A 22 -14.11 -1.95 -1.18
N ALA A 23 -14.94 -2.36 -2.15
CA ALA A 23 -15.14 -1.67 -3.43
C ALA A 23 -15.82 -0.29 -3.31
N GLY A 24 -15.99 0.24 -2.10
CA GLY A 24 -16.85 1.37 -1.79
C GLY A 24 -16.34 2.76 -2.21
N GLY A 25 -15.17 2.87 -2.86
CA GLY A 25 -14.52 4.16 -3.10
C GLY A 25 -13.88 4.35 -4.46
N LEU A 26 -14.16 3.49 -5.44
CA LEU A 26 -13.60 3.69 -6.79
C LEU A 26 -14.28 4.90 -7.47
N PRO A 27 -13.52 5.87 -8.01
CA PRO A 27 -14.08 6.94 -8.82
C PRO A 27 -14.90 6.34 -9.97
N ARG A 28 -16.16 6.73 -10.08
CA ARG A 28 -16.99 6.35 -11.22
C ARG A 28 -16.65 7.30 -12.37
N LEU A 29 -15.89 6.83 -13.35
CA LEU A 29 -15.46 7.63 -14.51
C LEU A 29 -16.50 7.63 -15.65
N THR A 30 -17.80 7.51 -15.32
CA THR A 30 -18.87 7.38 -16.32
C THR A 30 -18.93 8.55 -17.31
N ASN A 31 -18.55 9.75 -16.85
CA ASN A 31 -18.51 10.95 -17.70
C ASN A 31 -17.44 10.90 -18.81
N PHE A 32 -16.52 9.94 -18.78
CA PHE A 32 -15.43 9.82 -19.75
C PHE A 32 -15.65 8.74 -20.81
N ILE A 33 -16.61 7.84 -20.60
CA ILE A 33 -16.76 6.62 -21.42
C ILE A 33 -18.06 6.66 -22.24
N ASP A 34 -19.10 7.32 -21.75
CA ASP A 34 -20.36 7.48 -22.48
C ASP A 34 -20.37 8.81 -23.27
N GLY A 35 -20.57 8.74 -24.59
CA GLY A 35 -20.51 9.92 -25.47
C GLY A 35 -21.58 10.97 -25.17
N GLY A 36 -22.78 10.56 -24.75
CA GLY A 36 -23.86 11.47 -24.36
C GLY A 36 -23.52 12.23 -23.07
N SER A 37 -23.18 11.48 -22.02
CA SER A 37 -22.77 12.01 -20.72
C SER A 37 -21.52 12.88 -20.83
N PHE A 38 -20.55 12.47 -21.66
CA PHE A 38 -19.35 13.25 -21.96
C PHE A 38 -19.71 14.61 -22.57
N ARG A 39 -20.49 14.62 -23.65
CA ARG A 39 -20.90 15.86 -24.32
C ARG A 39 -21.61 16.78 -23.34
N THR A 40 -22.61 16.28 -22.62
CA THR A 40 -23.38 17.08 -21.66
C THR A 40 -22.49 17.60 -20.52
N THR A 41 -21.54 16.79 -20.05
CA THR A 41 -20.66 17.16 -18.93
C THR A 41 -19.66 18.25 -19.31
N PHE A 42 -18.99 18.14 -20.45
CA PHE A 42 -17.87 19.02 -20.80
C PHE A 42 -18.26 20.18 -21.72
N LEU A 43 -19.10 19.90 -22.73
CA LEU A 43 -19.53 20.87 -23.74
C LEU A 43 -20.91 21.46 -23.45
N GLY A 44 -21.73 20.82 -22.63
CA GLY A 44 -23.11 21.24 -22.37
C GLY A 44 -24.01 21.04 -23.61
N PRO A 45 -25.05 21.87 -23.81
CA PRO A 45 -25.95 21.73 -24.96
C PRO A 45 -25.23 21.93 -26.31
N SER A 46 -24.22 22.79 -26.35
CA SER A 46 -23.39 23.08 -27.52
C SER A 46 -22.05 23.71 -27.11
N ALA A 47 -21.00 23.48 -27.90
CA ALA A 47 -19.76 24.24 -27.78
C ALA A 47 -20.02 25.74 -28.01
N THR A 48 -19.38 26.60 -27.22
CA THR A 48 -19.51 28.06 -27.31
C THR A 48 -18.58 28.63 -28.38
N GLN A 49 -17.42 28.00 -28.59
CA GLN A 49 -16.46 28.39 -29.62
C GLN A 49 -15.82 27.16 -30.26
N ARG A 50 -15.35 27.34 -31.49
CA ARG A 50 -14.62 26.34 -32.27
C ARG A 50 -13.36 26.94 -32.86
N PHE A 51 -12.24 26.24 -32.72
CA PHE A 51 -10.96 26.58 -33.36
C PHE A 51 -10.44 25.36 -34.11
N ASP A 52 -10.27 25.49 -35.43
CA ASP A 52 -9.75 24.43 -36.28
C ASP A 52 -8.22 24.52 -36.40
N HIS A 53 -7.60 23.41 -36.81
CA HIS A 53 -6.15 23.30 -37.05
C HIS A 53 -5.26 23.64 -35.87
N VAL A 54 -5.73 23.32 -34.66
CA VAL A 54 -4.89 23.36 -33.46
C VAL A 54 -4.09 22.07 -33.36
N SER A 55 -2.91 22.12 -32.74
CA SER A 55 -2.08 20.91 -32.56
C SER A 55 -2.24 20.34 -31.15
N VAL A 56 -2.46 19.02 -31.07
CA VAL A 56 -2.38 18.24 -29.82
C VAL A 56 -1.38 17.13 -30.02
N ASP A 57 -0.25 17.19 -29.32
CA ASP A 57 0.84 16.21 -29.42
C ASP A 57 1.28 15.92 -30.88
N GLY A 58 1.27 16.96 -31.72
CA GLY A 58 1.66 16.89 -33.13
C GLY A 58 0.55 16.48 -34.09
N LEU A 59 -0.66 16.15 -33.59
CA LEU A 59 -1.83 15.82 -34.41
C LEU A 59 -2.66 17.08 -34.72
N ASP A 60 -3.19 17.15 -35.93
CA ASP A 60 -4.20 18.15 -36.33
C ASP A 60 -5.50 17.90 -35.57
N ALA A 61 -6.03 18.95 -34.95
CA ALA A 61 -7.16 18.86 -34.05
C ALA A 61 -8.10 20.07 -34.19
N VAL A 62 -9.34 19.85 -33.76
CA VAL A 62 -10.36 20.89 -33.59
C VAL A 62 -10.59 21.06 -32.10
N ASN A 63 -10.44 22.29 -31.59
CA ASN A 63 -10.83 22.65 -30.24
C ASN A 63 -12.29 23.09 -30.22
N LEU A 64 -13.08 22.42 -29.40
CA LEU A 64 -14.45 22.77 -29.03
C LEU A 64 -14.43 23.31 -27.59
N SER A 65 -14.53 24.63 -27.45
CA SER A 65 -14.59 25.29 -26.14
C SER A 65 -16.00 25.21 -25.58
N GLY A 66 -16.13 24.74 -24.34
CA GLY A 66 -17.37 24.65 -23.60
C GLY A 66 -17.32 25.41 -22.26
N PRO A 67 -18.44 25.48 -21.54
CA PRO A 67 -18.51 26.16 -20.24
C PRO A 67 -17.67 25.46 -19.16
N ARG A 68 -17.44 24.15 -19.29
CA ARG A 68 -16.73 23.34 -18.29
C ARG A 68 -15.34 22.88 -18.73
N ALA A 69 -15.11 22.73 -20.03
CA ALA A 69 -13.81 22.33 -20.56
C ALA A 69 -13.59 22.79 -22.00
N ASP A 70 -12.33 22.82 -22.42
CA ASP A 70 -11.94 22.76 -23.83
C ASP A 70 -11.76 21.29 -24.24
N VAL A 71 -12.46 20.86 -25.27
CA VAL A 71 -12.40 19.48 -25.79
C VAL A 71 -11.75 19.50 -27.17
N PHE A 72 -10.64 18.80 -27.30
CA PHE A 72 -9.90 18.69 -28.54
C PHE A 72 -10.21 17.34 -29.18
N ILE A 73 -10.66 17.36 -30.44
CA ILE A 73 -10.92 16.16 -31.24
C ILE A 73 -10.00 16.13 -32.45
N ALA A 74 -9.66 14.95 -32.96
CA ALA A 74 -8.86 14.81 -34.17
C ALA A 74 -9.57 15.50 -35.37
N GLY A 75 -8.79 16.22 -36.19
CA GLY A 75 -9.31 16.91 -37.38
C GLY A 75 -9.85 15.94 -38.43
N ALA A 76 -9.29 14.73 -38.50
CA ALA A 76 -9.74 13.66 -39.38
C ALA A 76 -10.73 12.70 -38.69
N PRO A 77 -11.66 12.08 -39.45
CA PRO A 77 -12.48 10.98 -38.95
C PRO A 77 -11.61 9.84 -38.36
N PRO A 78 -12.04 9.18 -37.27
CA PRO A 78 -13.37 9.25 -36.66
C PRO A 78 -13.53 10.36 -35.59
N HIS A 79 -12.68 11.40 -35.60
CA HIS A 79 -12.74 12.53 -34.66
C HIS A 79 -12.59 12.11 -33.19
N GLN A 80 -11.59 11.26 -32.92
CA GLN A 80 -11.26 10.81 -31.57
C GLN A 80 -10.98 12.01 -30.66
N ILE A 81 -11.46 11.98 -29.42
CA ILE A 81 -11.11 12.98 -28.41
C ILE A 81 -9.63 12.82 -28.08
N LEU A 82 -8.82 13.85 -28.29
CA LEU A 82 -7.37 13.83 -28.05
C LEU A 82 -7.02 14.42 -26.68
N ARG A 83 -7.76 15.45 -26.23
CA ARG A 83 -7.51 16.15 -24.97
C ARG A 83 -8.78 16.76 -24.40
N VAL A 84 -8.90 16.78 -23.08
CA VAL A 84 -9.92 17.53 -22.34
C VAL A 84 -9.22 18.38 -21.30
N HIS A 85 -9.36 19.69 -21.41
CA HIS A 85 -8.79 20.64 -20.47
C HIS A 85 -9.90 21.33 -19.68
N LEU A 86 -10.01 21.04 -18.38
CA LEU A 86 -11.01 21.66 -17.53
C LEU A 86 -10.74 23.15 -17.37
N LYS A 87 -11.80 23.96 -17.39
CA LYS A 87 -11.70 25.38 -17.05
C LYS A 87 -11.34 25.52 -15.57
N HIS A 88 -10.57 26.54 -15.24
CA HIS A 88 -10.18 26.82 -13.87
C HIS A 88 -11.40 26.95 -12.95
N GLY A 89 -11.33 26.35 -11.76
CA GLY A 89 -12.42 26.34 -10.78
C GLY A 89 -13.58 25.38 -11.09
N VAL A 90 -13.54 24.68 -12.23
CA VAL A 90 -14.52 23.63 -12.55
C VAL A 90 -14.10 22.31 -11.91
N VAL A 91 -15.06 21.65 -11.25
CA VAL A 91 -14.89 20.29 -10.70
C VAL A 91 -15.84 19.34 -11.43
N VAL A 92 -15.30 18.20 -11.86
CA VAL A 92 -16.05 17.09 -12.48
C VAL A 92 -15.66 15.81 -11.76
N ASP A 93 -16.62 15.13 -11.13
CA ASP A 93 -16.39 13.90 -10.36
C ASP A 93 -15.23 13.98 -9.35
N GLY A 94 -15.07 15.14 -8.71
CA GLY A 94 -14.00 15.41 -7.74
C GLY A 94 -12.64 15.78 -8.35
N ILE A 95 -12.53 15.85 -9.68
CA ILE A 95 -11.32 16.26 -10.39
C ILE A 95 -11.42 17.75 -10.74
N SER A 96 -10.45 18.54 -10.28
CA SER A 96 -10.28 19.96 -10.64
C SER A 96 -8.99 20.17 -11.44
N ASP A 97 -8.95 21.26 -12.22
CA ASP A 97 -7.76 21.70 -12.96
C ASP A 97 -7.12 20.59 -13.82
N ALA A 98 -7.96 19.67 -14.33
CA ALA A 98 -7.51 18.49 -15.06
C ALA A 98 -7.11 18.84 -16.50
N ASP A 99 -6.03 18.21 -16.95
CA ASP A 99 -5.64 18.13 -18.35
C ASP A 99 -5.50 16.66 -18.73
N LEU A 100 -6.54 16.13 -19.36
CA LEU A 100 -6.66 14.72 -19.70
C LEU A 100 -6.28 14.52 -21.14
N ARG A 101 -5.36 13.60 -21.40
CA ARG A 101 -4.90 13.26 -22.74
C ARG A 101 -5.27 11.83 -23.06
N PHE A 102 -5.77 11.63 -24.26
CA PHE A 102 -6.31 10.36 -24.72
C PHE A 102 -5.49 9.85 -25.91
N GLY A 103 -5.29 8.54 -25.96
CA GLY A 103 -4.53 7.87 -27.00
C GLY A 103 -4.74 6.37 -26.92
N ASN A 104 -4.13 5.62 -27.83
CA ASN A 104 -4.28 4.16 -27.91
C ASN A 104 -5.76 3.71 -28.01
N PHE A 105 -6.56 4.41 -28.81
CA PHE A 105 -7.96 4.06 -29.04
C PHE A 105 -8.08 2.65 -29.62
N ASP A 106 -9.15 1.95 -29.23
CA ASP A 106 -9.48 0.58 -29.65
C ASP A 106 -8.37 -0.47 -29.40
N LYS A 107 -7.40 -0.13 -28.55
CA LYS A 107 -6.31 -1.03 -28.18
C LYS A 107 -6.77 -1.99 -27.09
N ASP A 108 -6.54 -3.28 -27.31
CA ASP A 108 -6.56 -4.26 -26.23
C ASP A 108 -5.30 -4.09 -25.37
N PHE A 109 -5.52 -3.73 -24.10
CA PHE A 109 -4.45 -3.56 -23.12
C PHE A 109 -4.06 -4.86 -22.42
N GLY A 110 -4.75 -5.98 -22.71
CA GLY A 110 -4.45 -7.29 -22.11
C GLY A 110 -4.62 -7.29 -20.60
N ILE A 111 -5.55 -6.49 -20.07
CA ILE A 111 -5.77 -6.35 -18.63
C ILE A 111 -6.37 -7.66 -18.11
N ALA A 112 -5.57 -8.40 -17.34
CA ALA A 112 -6.01 -9.60 -16.65
C ALA A 112 -6.14 -9.32 -15.15
N ALA A 113 -7.06 -10.04 -14.50
CA ALA A 113 -7.12 -10.05 -13.04
C ALA A 113 -5.79 -10.57 -12.46
N PRO A 114 -5.21 -9.93 -11.44
CA PRO A 114 -4.00 -10.45 -10.82
C PRO A 114 -4.24 -11.84 -10.21
N GLY A 115 -3.30 -12.76 -10.40
CA GLY A 115 -3.48 -14.15 -9.95
C GLY A 115 -3.32 -14.35 -8.43
N ALA A 116 -2.33 -13.69 -7.82
CA ALA A 116 -2.08 -13.78 -6.38
C ALA A 116 -2.50 -12.48 -5.69
N VAL A 117 -3.68 -12.51 -5.06
CA VAL A 117 -4.25 -11.34 -4.39
C VAL A 117 -4.36 -11.61 -2.89
N ILE A 118 -3.93 -10.65 -2.09
CA ILE A 118 -4.15 -10.63 -0.64
C ILE A 118 -5.59 -10.27 -0.36
N ASP A 119 -6.26 -11.08 0.46
CA ASP A 119 -7.58 -10.77 0.96
C ASP A 119 -7.47 -10.30 2.41
N PHE A 120 -7.60 -8.99 2.66
CA PHE A 120 -7.59 -8.45 4.02
C PHE A 120 -8.82 -8.86 4.85
N SER A 121 -9.88 -9.39 4.22
CA SER A 121 -11.00 -10.02 4.93
C SER A 121 -10.68 -11.44 5.39
N ASN A 122 -9.66 -12.08 4.80
CA ASN A 122 -9.16 -13.39 5.19
C ASN A 122 -7.65 -13.35 5.48
N LEU A 123 -7.32 -13.03 6.73
CA LEU A 123 -5.94 -12.86 7.21
C LEU A 123 -5.07 -14.11 7.07
N SER A 124 -5.65 -15.30 6.90
CA SER A 124 -4.88 -16.53 6.64
C SER A 124 -4.19 -16.54 5.26
N THR A 125 -4.59 -15.65 4.34
CA THR A 125 -3.97 -15.48 3.01
C THR A 125 -2.75 -14.56 3.02
N LEU A 126 -2.53 -13.86 4.13
CA LEU A 126 -1.37 -13.00 4.32
C LEU A 126 -0.10 -13.83 4.53
N PRO A 127 1.09 -13.25 4.25
CA PRO A 127 2.33 -13.73 4.85
C PRO A 127 2.22 -13.80 6.38
N PRO A 128 3.05 -14.61 7.05
CA PRO A 128 3.17 -14.59 8.51
C PRO A 128 3.35 -13.16 9.04
N VAL A 129 2.57 -12.82 10.06
CA VAL A 129 2.63 -11.53 10.78
C VAL A 129 2.67 -11.84 12.26
N TYR A 130 3.87 -11.85 12.84
CA TYR A 130 4.04 -12.10 14.26
C TYR A 130 3.90 -10.83 15.08
N THR A 131 3.20 -10.96 16.19
CA THR A 131 3.17 -9.98 17.27
C THR A 131 3.68 -10.61 18.56
N VAL A 132 4.47 -9.86 19.32
CA VAL A 132 4.95 -10.28 20.64
C VAL A 132 3.79 -10.23 21.62
N VAL A 133 3.50 -11.36 22.27
CA VAL A 133 2.46 -11.48 23.32
C VAL A 133 3.08 -11.27 24.69
N SER A 134 4.24 -11.89 24.94
CA SER A 134 4.97 -11.76 26.19
C SER A 134 6.47 -11.98 25.97
N VAL A 135 7.27 -11.45 26.88
CA VAL A 135 8.72 -11.67 26.95
C VAL A 135 9.02 -12.34 28.29
N ASP A 136 9.78 -13.42 28.25
CA ASP A 136 10.27 -14.16 29.41
C ASP A 136 11.78 -13.91 29.58
N THR A 137 12.13 -13.38 30.74
CA THR A 137 13.50 -13.05 31.15
C THR A 137 13.96 -13.88 32.35
N THR A 138 13.22 -14.93 32.74
CA THR A 138 13.57 -15.80 33.88
C THR A 138 14.93 -16.50 33.69
N GLY A 139 15.34 -16.71 32.44
CA GLY A 139 16.66 -17.23 32.07
C GLY A 139 17.80 -16.20 32.11
N CYS A 140 17.55 -14.97 32.57
CA CYS A 140 18.59 -13.95 32.61
C CYS A 140 19.52 -14.08 33.81
N GLY A 141 20.68 -14.69 33.55
CA GLY A 141 21.85 -14.71 34.42
C GLY A 141 23.12 -14.32 33.65
N SER A 142 24.17 -15.13 33.78
CA SER A 142 25.40 -15.00 32.99
C SER A 142 25.63 -16.29 32.20
N PRO A 143 25.21 -16.38 30.91
CA PRO A 143 24.65 -15.31 30.07
C PRO A 143 23.13 -15.10 30.25
N CYS A 144 22.58 -14.00 29.73
CA CYS A 144 21.15 -13.72 29.81
C CYS A 144 20.37 -14.34 28.65
N ALA A 145 19.65 -15.42 28.94
CA ALA A 145 18.75 -16.08 28.01
C ALA A 145 17.35 -15.45 28.08
N VAL A 146 16.84 -15.02 26.93
CA VAL A 146 15.53 -14.40 26.78
C VAL A 146 14.69 -15.19 25.79
N SER A 147 13.39 -15.22 26.02
CA SER A 147 12.44 -15.77 25.05
C SER A 147 11.19 -14.91 24.95
N ALA A 148 10.45 -15.05 23.85
CA ALA A 148 9.18 -14.36 23.65
C ALA A 148 8.16 -15.35 23.10
N VAL A 149 6.93 -15.25 23.61
CA VAL A 149 5.77 -15.87 23.01
C VAL A 149 5.26 -14.93 21.92
N LEU A 150 5.21 -15.45 20.70
CA LEU A 150 4.68 -14.76 19.54
C LEU A 150 3.33 -15.34 19.16
N LYS A 151 2.47 -14.52 18.59
CA LYS A 151 1.22 -14.94 17.95
C LYS A 151 1.27 -14.57 16.48
N ASN A 152 1.01 -15.53 15.59
CA ASN A 152 0.86 -15.27 14.16
C ASN A 152 -0.55 -14.77 13.86
N LEU A 153 -0.66 -13.59 13.27
CA LEU A 153 -1.92 -12.98 12.82
C LEU A 153 -2.10 -13.04 11.30
N GLY A 154 -1.15 -13.65 10.59
CA GLY A 154 -1.21 -13.92 9.15
C GLY A 154 -1.27 -15.42 8.84
N GLY A 155 -1.02 -15.77 7.58
CA GLY A 155 -0.90 -17.16 7.12
C GLY A 155 0.47 -17.79 7.43
N MET A 156 0.70 -18.99 6.89
CA MET A 156 1.93 -19.78 7.11
C MET A 156 2.98 -19.63 6.01
N GLY A 157 2.70 -18.88 4.95
CA GLY A 157 3.54 -18.87 3.76
C GLY A 157 3.41 -17.60 2.94
N GLY A 158 4.22 -17.50 1.89
CA GLY A 158 4.24 -16.34 1.00
C GLY A 158 5.08 -15.16 1.51
N ALA A 159 5.77 -15.28 2.65
CA ALA A 159 6.75 -14.27 3.08
C ALA A 159 8.05 -14.31 2.25
N LYS A 160 8.68 -13.15 2.04
CA LYS A 160 10.00 -13.01 1.38
C LYS A 160 11.12 -13.71 2.12
N ALA A 161 11.04 -13.74 3.44
CA ALA A 161 12.01 -14.33 4.34
C ALA A 161 11.32 -14.76 5.65
N ALA A 162 12.05 -15.44 6.53
CA ALA A 162 11.56 -15.72 7.87
C ALA A 162 11.40 -14.41 8.67
N SER A 163 10.36 -14.36 9.52
CA SER A 163 10.19 -13.23 10.44
C SER A 163 11.30 -13.24 11.49
N THR A 164 11.79 -12.06 11.86
CA THR A 164 12.92 -11.91 12.80
C THR A 164 12.45 -11.18 14.04
N VAL A 165 12.72 -11.75 15.21
CA VAL A 165 12.48 -11.11 16.51
C VAL A 165 13.79 -10.56 17.03
N THR A 166 13.80 -9.26 17.32
CA THR A 166 14.92 -8.58 17.96
C THR A 166 14.59 -8.37 19.43
N PHE A 167 15.40 -8.96 20.31
CA PHE A 167 15.37 -8.71 21.74
C PHE A 167 16.34 -7.58 22.05
N THR A 168 15.87 -6.57 22.76
CA THR A 168 16.68 -5.42 23.17
C THR A 168 16.64 -5.29 24.68
N MET A 169 17.81 -5.30 25.31
CA MET A 169 17.95 -4.97 26.72
C MET A 169 18.41 -3.52 26.86
N SER A 170 17.69 -2.76 27.67
CA SER A 170 18.01 -1.38 28.01
C SER A 170 18.17 -1.19 29.50
N ASP A 171 19.10 -0.33 29.89
CA ASP A 171 19.21 0.18 31.25
C ASP A 171 17.98 1.03 31.58
N SER A 172 17.27 0.75 32.68
CA SER A 172 16.02 1.43 33.02
C SER A 172 16.20 2.88 33.46
N ALA A 173 17.38 3.24 33.98
CA ALA A 173 17.65 4.60 34.44
C ALA A 173 17.95 5.54 33.27
N SER A 174 18.74 5.08 32.30
CA SER A 174 19.20 5.87 31.16
C SER A 174 18.45 5.61 29.85
N GLY A 175 17.70 4.51 29.76
CA GLY A 175 17.06 4.03 28.53
C GLY A 175 18.04 3.52 27.47
N ARG A 176 19.35 3.52 27.77
CA ARG A 176 20.39 3.13 26.81
C ARG A 176 20.38 1.62 26.60
N VAL A 177 20.47 1.20 25.33
CA VAL A 177 20.62 -0.21 24.96
C VAL A 177 21.97 -0.73 25.45
N VAL A 178 21.94 -1.78 26.26
CA VAL A 178 23.11 -2.45 26.84
C VAL A 178 23.44 -3.79 26.16
N GLY A 179 22.49 -4.32 25.37
CA GLY A 179 22.68 -5.53 24.60
C GLY A 179 21.47 -5.86 23.74
N SER A 180 21.67 -6.68 22.72
CA SER A 180 20.58 -7.21 21.89
C SER A 180 20.93 -8.59 21.35
N CYS A 181 19.91 -9.36 20.98
CA CYS A 181 20.06 -10.58 20.20
C CYS A 181 18.87 -10.75 19.27
N GLN A 182 19.02 -11.59 18.24
CA GLN A 182 17.97 -11.85 17.27
C GLN A 182 17.68 -13.34 17.15
N ALA A 183 16.42 -13.67 16.90
CA ALA A 183 15.97 -15.02 16.62
C ALA A 183 15.03 -15.01 15.40
N GLN A 184 15.18 -15.99 14.50
CA GLN A 184 14.24 -16.19 13.40
C GLN A 184 13.10 -17.10 13.83
N VAL A 185 11.89 -16.81 13.34
CA VAL A 185 10.75 -17.70 13.49
C VAL A 185 10.80 -18.75 12.38
N LYS A 186 11.15 -19.99 12.73
CA LYS A 186 11.20 -21.12 11.78
C LYS A 186 10.94 -22.47 12.49
N PRO A 187 10.02 -23.31 11.98
CA PRO A 187 9.10 -23.05 10.86
C PRO A 187 8.01 -22.03 11.24
N ASP A 188 7.34 -21.46 10.23
CA ASP A 188 6.15 -20.64 10.45
C ASP A 188 4.99 -21.49 11.02
N VAL A 189 4.18 -20.87 11.88
CA VAL A 189 3.00 -21.50 12.49
C VAL A 189 1.70 -20.97 11.90
N GLY A 190 0.60 -21.72 12.05
CA GLY A 190 -0.73 -21.37 11.54
C GLY A 190 -1.25 -19.99 11.96
N TYR A 191 -2.25 -19.51 11.23
CA TYR A 191 -3.01 -18.33 11.64
C TYR A 191 -3.56 -18.51 13.05
N ASN A 192 -3.45 -17.46 13.87
CA ASN A 192 -3.86 -17.41 15.27
C ASN A 192 -3.12 -18.39 16.19
N ALA A 193 -2.10 -19.10 15.70
CA ALA A 193 -1.25 -19.98 16.51
C ALA A 193 -0.13 -19.19 17.20
N THR A 194 0.38 -19.76 18.29
CA THR A 194 1.50 -19.22 19.05
C THR A 194 2.77 -20.03 18.82
N THR A 195 3.92 -19.36 18.89
CA THR A 195 5.24 -19.99 18.88
C THR A 195 6.17 -19.25 19.83
N THR A 196 7.22 -19.92 20.28
CA THR A 196 8.23 -19.34 21.18
C THR A 196 9.56 -19.29 20.46
N VAL A 197 10.19 -18.12 20.48
CA VAL A 197 11.57 -17.95 20.02
C VAL A 197 12.40 -17.35 21.15
N GLY A 198 13.70 -17.63 21.14
CA GLY A 198 14.61 -17.09 22.14
C GLY A 198 16.03 -17.01 21.61
N CYS A 199 16.82 -16.18 22.27
CA CYS A 199 18.24 -16.03 22.02
C CYS A 199 18.96 -15.62 23.30
N THR A 200 20.29 -15.61 23.25
CA THR A 200 21.13 -15.25 24.38
C THR A 200 21.81 -13.91 24.10
N ILE A 201 21.70 -12.97 25.04
CA ILE A 201 22.39 -11.68 24.98
C ILE A 201 23.77 -11.87 25.62
N SER A 202 24.80 -12.05 24.80
CA SER A 202 26.12 -12.54 25.23
C SER A 202 27.20 -11.45 25.43
N ASN A 203 26.90 -10.16 25.25
CA ASN A 203 27.86 -9.07 25.41
C ASN A 203 27.21 -7.83 26.06
N LEU A 204 26.91 -7.92 27.37
CA LEU A 204 26.37 -6.79 28.11
C LEU A 204 27.46 -5.73 28.31
N SER A 205 27.27 -4.54 27.73
CA SER A 205 28.20 -3.42 27.90
C SER A 205 27.98 -2.75 29.27
N GLY A 206 28.60 -3.29 30.32
CA GLY A 206 28.54 -2.79 31.69
C GLY A 206 27.86 -3.76 32.66
N GLN A 207 28.03 -3.54 33.97
CA GLN A 207 27.22 -4.25 34.98
C GLN A 207 25.75 -3.88 34.74
N PRO A 208 24.86 -4.85 34.47
CA PRO A 208 23.44 -4.54 34.36
C PRO A 208 23.00 -3.93 35.69
N ALA A 209 22.40 -2.74 35.65
CA ALA A 209 21.67 -2.22 36.79
C ALA A 209 20.63 -3.27 37.21
N ASN A 210 20.32 -3.38 38.50
CA ASN A 210 19.38 -4.35 39.07
C ASN A 210 17.93 -4.27 38.51
N ALA A 211 17.70 -3.46 37.47
CA ALA A 211 16.40 -3.17 36.87
C ALA A 211 16.48 -3.02 35.33
N ALA A 212 17.27 -3.83 34.60
CA ALA A 212 17.25 -3.78 33.12
C ALA A 212 15.88 -4.17 32.54
N ILE A 213 15.45 -3.47 31.49
CA ILE A 213 14.20 -3.76 30.77
C ILE A 213 14.53 -4.51 29.50
N VAL A 214 13.89 -5.66 29.29
CA VAL A 214 13.98 -6.41 28.03
C VAL A 214 12.70 -6.22 27.24
N THR A 215 12.84 -5.81 25.98
CA THR A 215 11.74 -5.73 25.02
C THR A 215 12.03 -6.65 23.84
N ALA A 216 10.98 -7.08 23.15
CA ALA A 216 11.08 -7.82 21.91
C ALA A 216 10.25 -7.14 20.83
N THR A 217 10.78 -7.07 19.61
CA THR A 217 10.09 -6.53 18.44
C THR A 217 10.17 -7.53 17.30
N ALA A 218 9.04 -7.77 16.62
CA ALA A 218 8.98 -8.66 15.46
C ALA A 218 9.03 -7.84 14.17
N ASP A 219 9.93 -8.22 13.26
CA ASP A 219 10.01 -7.73 11.89
C ASP A 219 9.52 -8.81 10.93
N ASN A 220 8.51 -8.46 10.13
CA ASN A 220 7.79 -9.38 9.25
C ASN A 220 8.02 -8.94 7.79
N PRO A 221 8.77 -9.71 6.97
CA PRO A 221 9.32 -9.24 5.68
C PRO A 221 8.34 -9.12 4.51
N GLY A 222 7.03 -9.19 4.76
CA GLY A 222 5.99 -9.02 3.75
C GLY A 222 5.99 -10.07 2.63
N ARG A 223 5.07 -9.92 1.66
CA ARG A 223 4.84 -10.92 0.61
C ARG A 223 5.94 -10.95 -0.45
N ALA A 224 6.39 -12.16 -0.82
CA ALA A 224 7.36 -12.41 -1.90
C ALA A 224 6.92 -11.85 -3.26
#